data_AF-A0A1F5EG41-F1
#
_entry.id   AF-A0A1F5EG41-F1
#
_cell.length_a   1.000
_cell.length_b   1.000
_cell.length_c   1.000
_cell.angle_alpha   90.00
_cell.angle_beta   90.00
_cell.angle_gamma   90.00
#
_symmetry.space_group_name_H-M   'P 1'
#
loop_
_entity.id
_entity.type
_entity.pdbx_description
1 polymer ?
#
loop_
_entity_poly.entity_id
_entity_poly.type
_entity_poly.pdbx_seq_one_letter_code
_entity_poly.pdbx_strand_id
1 'polypeptide(L)'
;MPTGYTADLNDGKEVTFKEFAMKCAQAFDVKMRNKISDTDTDADEFHPTGHNLYEKALVERHLAEIERWSNARAEREAKKYFDIQALSRKEEGSLKFKRVKRAYLAMLKEVKEWEPPTKDHKKLKIFMVEQLKKSIEADCSYVPRRPLPLRRLSGKSYRAQLVKRMQKEIAYYSRNHVIEVQLAREKSEWARALRHSLNDSK
;
A
#
# COMPACT_ATOMS: atom_id res chain seq x y z
N MET A 1 11.04 -3.82 -4.70
CA MET A 1 9.64 -3.40 -4.57
C MET A 1 8.93 -3.78 -5.86
N PRO A 2 7.79 -4.48 -5.77
CA PRO A 2 7.02 -4.85 -6.95
C PRO A 2 6.47 -3.58 -7.62
N THR A 3 6.38 -3.61 -8.94
CA THR A 3 5.66 -2.58 -9.69
C THR A 3 4.15 -2.78 -9.48
N GLY A 4 3.35 -1.76 -9.76
CA GLY A 4 1.88 -1.91 -9.73
C GLY A 4 1.37 -3.07 -10.61
N TYR A 5 2.15 -3.46 -11.63
CA TYR A 5 1.84 -4.57 -12.54
C TYR A 5 2.19 -5.95 -11.98
N THR A 6 3.20 -6.06 -11.10
CA THR A 6 3.67 -7.34 -10.56
C THR A 6 3.28 -7.59 -9.10
N ALA A 7 2.53 -6.67 -8.47
CA ALA A 7 2.11 -6.78 -7.08
C ALA A 7 1.36 -8.08 -6.77
N ASP A 8 0.41 -8.48 -7.63
CA ASP A 8 -0.39 -9.69 -7.42
C ASP A 8 0.47 -10.98 -7.44
N LEU A 9 1.49 -11.02 -8.31
CA LEU A 9 2.48 -12.11 -8.36
C LEU A 9 3.38 -12.11 -7.09
N ASN A 10 3.70 -10.94 -6.54
CA ASN A 10 4.48 -10.82 -5.29
C ASN A 10 3.67 -11.33 -4.07
N ASP A 11 2.40 -10.93 -4.00
CA ASP A 11 1.46 -11.34 -2.97
C ASP A 11 1.20 -12.86 -3.00
N GLY A 12 1.45 -13.48 -4.16
CA GLY A 12 1.32 -14.91 -4.39
C GLY A 12 -0.09 -15.29 -4.83
N LYS A 13 -0.81 -14.37 -5.46
CA LYS A 13 -2.06 -14.67 -6.16
C LYS A 13 -1.73 -15.47 -7.41
N GLU A 14 -2.66 -16.33 -7.81
CA GLU A 14 -2.61 -16.94 -9.13
C GLU A 14 -2.96 -15.86 -10.15
N VAL A 15 -2.07 -15.63 -11.11
CA VAL A 15 -2.23 -14.64 -12.17
C VAL A 15 -1.88 -15.31 -13.48
N THR A 16 -2.82 -15.34 -14.40
CA THR A 16 -2.62 -15.87 -15.76
C THR A 16 -1.86 -14.86 -16.62
N PHE A 17 -1.20 -15.32 -17.68
CA PHE A 17 -0.56 -14.42 -18.64
C PHE A 17 -1.54 -13.39 -19.22
N LYS A 18 -2.78 -13.79 -19.51
CA LYS A 18 -3.82 -12.88 -20.02
C LYS A 18 -4.07 -11.72 -19.06
N GLU A 19 -4.26 -12.01 -17.77
CA GLU A 19 -4.51 -10.97 -16.77
C GLU A 19 -3.32 -10.03 -16.61
N PHE A 20 -2.10 -10.58 -16.56
CA PHE A 20 -0.88 -9.78 -16.48
C PHE A 20 -0.69 -8.89 -17.72
N ALA A 21 -0.90 -9.43 -18.92
CA ALA A 21 -0.78 -8.70 -20.17
C ALA A 21 -1.82 -7.57 -20.28
N MET A 22 -3.07 -7.83 -19.92
CA MET A 22 -4.14 -6.82 -19.89
C MET A 22 -3.84 -5.70 -18.88
N LYS A 23 -3.32 -6.05 -17.70
CA LYS A 23 -2.89 -5.07 -16.69
C LYS A 23 -1.77 -4.18 -17.20
N CYS A 24 -0.79 -4.75 -17.91
CA CYS A 24 0.27 -3.96 -18.54
C CYS A 24 -0.24 -3.09 -19.70
N ALA A 25 -1.24 -3.56 -20.45
CA ALA A 25 -1.84 -2.81 -21.55
C ALA A 25 -2.56 -1.53 -21.08
N GLN A 26 -3.10 -1.50 -19.86
CA GLN A 26 -3.69 -0.28 -19.26
C GLN A 26 -2.68 0.88 -19.17
N ALA A 27 -1.38 0.60 -19.09
CA ALA A 27 -0.34 1.63 -19.11
C ALA A 27 -0.28 2.37 -20.47
N PHE A 28 -0.63 1.68 -21.55
CA PHE A 28 -0.60 2.16 -22.93
C PHE A 28 -1.92 2.77 -23.38
N ASP A 29 -3.01 2.55 -22.64
CA ASP A 29 -4.32 3.11 -22.97
C ASP A 29 -4.57 4.41 -22.19
N VAL A 30 -4.55 5.53 -22.90
CA VAL A 30 -4.93 6.85 -22.38
C VAL A 30 -6.43 6.88 -22.00
N LYS A 31 -7.28 6.04 -22.61
CA LYS A 31 -8.73 6.03 -22.37
C LYS A 31 -9.13 5.30 -21.08
N MET A 32 -8.30 4.38 -20.57
CA MET A 32 -8.59 3.61 -19.34
C MET A 32 -8.28 4.38 -18.05
N ARG A 33 -7.48 5.45 -18.10
CA ARG A 33 -7.09 6.24 -16.90
C ARG A 33 -8.19 7.14 -16.34
N ASN A 34 -9.27 7.37 -17.11
CA ASN A 34 -10.34 8.28 -16.75
C ASN A 34 -11.57 7.62 -16.09
N LYS A 35 -11.45 6.38 -15.59
CA LYS A 35 -12.43 5.86 -14.62
C LYS A 35 -12.11 6.39 -13.22
N ILE A 36 -12.24 7.70 -13.05
CA ILE A 36 -12.53 8.27 -11.74
C ILE A 36 -13.95 7.82 -11.42
N SER A 37 -14.12 7.15 -10.27
CA SER A 37 -15.42 6.74 -9.78
C SER A 37 -16.30 7.97 -9.65
N ASP A 38 -17.25 8.07 -10.58
CA ASP A 38 -18.35 9.01 -10.56
C ASP A 38 -19.32 8.52 -9.47
N THR A 39 -19.15 9.04 -8.26
CA THR A 39 -20.14 8.92 -7.20
C THR A 39 -20.35 10.32 -6.63
N ASP A 40 -21.40 10.95 -7.14
CA ASP A 40 -21.90 12.31 -6.91
C ASP A 40 -21.11 13.47 -7.53
N THR A 41 -21.31 13.66 -8.83
CA THR A 41 -21.05 14.90 -9.57
C THR A 41 -22.08 16.01 -9.29
N ASP A 42 -23.12 15.74 -8.50
CA ASP A 42 -24.22 16.67 -8.23
C ASP A 42 -24.20 17.40 -6.86
N ALA A 43 -23.21 17.14 -6.01
CA ALA A 43 -23.12 17.80 -4.70
C ALA A 43 -22.53 19.22 -4.79
N ASP A 44 -23.19 20.19 -4.16
CA ASP A 44 -22.68 21.57 -3.97
C ASP A 44 -21.78 21.70 -2.74
N GLU A 45 -21.82 20.71 -1.86
CA GLU A 45 -21.07 20.68 -0.61
C GLU A 45 -20.43 19.31 -0.44
N PHE A 46 -19.11 19.33 -0.26
CA PHE A 46 -18.30 18.18 0.06
C PHE A 46 -17.94 18.25 1.54
N HIS A 47 -18.07 17.10 2.22
CA HIS A 47 -17.73 16.98 3.64
C HIS A 47 -16.56 16.02 3.85
N PRO A 48 -15.73 16.22 4.89
CA PRO A 48 -14.78 15.21 5.31
C PRO A 48 -15.51 13.93 5.73
N THR A 49 -14.92 12.78 5.43
CA THR A 49 -15.47 11.44 5.71
C THR A 49 -15.51 11.09 7.20
N GLY A 50 -14.75 11.83 8.03
CA GLY A 50 -14.61 11.58 9.46
C GLY A 50 -13.68 10.42 9.82
N HIS A 51 -13.14 9.69 8.83
CA HIS A 51 -12.25 8.54 9.05
C HIS A 51 -11.03 8.91 9.91
N ASN A 52 -10.35 10.01 9.58
CA ASN A 52 -9.16 10.44 10.33
C ASN A 52 -9.48 10.79 11.80
N LEU A 53 -10.66 11.33 12.09
CA LEU A 53 -11.09 11.61 13.47
C LEU A 53 -11.39 10.33 14.24
N TYR A 54 -12.08 9.39 13.59
CA TYR A 54 -12.39 8.09 14.16
C TYR A 54 -11.11 7.32 14.52
N GLU A 55 -10.18 7.18 13.57
CA GLU A 55 -8.91 6.48 13.79
C GLU A 55 -8.07 7.16 14.87
N LYS A 56 -8.02 8.50 14.87
CA LYS A 56 -7.36 9.25 15.94
C LYS A 56 -7.92 8.89 17.32
N ALA A 57 -9.25 8.86 17.46
CA ALA A 57 -9.89 8.53 18.73
C ALA A 57 -9.59 7.10 19.20
N LEU A 58 -9.51 6.14 18.26
CA LEU A 58 -9.09 4.77 18.56
C LEU A 58 -7.64 4.72 19.06
N VAL A 59 -6.72 5.40 18.38
CA VAL A 59 -5.31 5.45 18.76
C VAL A 59 -5.14 6.14 20.12
N GLU A 60 -5.88 7.22 20.40
CA GLU A 60 -5.87 7.90 21.71
C GLU A 60 -6.34 6.97 22.85
N ARG A 61 -7.41 6.20 22.63
CA ARG A 61 -7.87 5.19 23.59
C ARG A 61 -6.82 4.12 23.84
N HIS A 62 -6.20 3.59 22.78
CA HIS A 62 -5.13 2.61 22.91
C HIS A 62 -3.90 3.18 23.61
N LEU A 63 -3.51 4.43 23.34
CA LEU A 63 -2.42 5.10 24.02
C LEU A 63 -2.69 5.20 25.53
N ALA A 64 -3.88 5.67 25.91
CA ALA A 64 -4.28 5.77 27.31
C ALA A 64 -4.27 4.41 28.02
N GLU A 65 -4.60 3.33 27.30
CA GLU A 65 -4.48 1.97 27.84
C GLU A 65 -3.00 1.56 28.04
N ILE A 66 -2.14 1.78 27.04
CA ILE A 66 -0.72 1.44 27.07
C ILE A 66 0.00 2.16 28.22
N GLU A 67 -0.33 3.43 28.45
CA GLU A 67 0.22 4.23 29.55
C GLU A 67 -0.09 3.63 30.93
N ARG A 68 -1.23 2.93 31.06
CA ARG A 68 -1.67 2.26 32.29
C ARG A 68 -1.13 0.84 32.45
N TRP A 69 -0.33 0.34 31.51
CA TRP A 69 0.24 -1.01 31.64
C TRP A 69 1.16 -1.13 32.85
N SER A 70 0.95 -2.18 33.64
CA SER A 70 1.92 -2.61 34.64
C SER A 70 3.21 -3.10 33.98
N ASN A 71 4.32 -3.08 34.73
CA ASN A 71 5.60 -3.61 34.25
C ASN A 71 5.49 -5.08 33.81
N ALA A 72 4.72 -5.89 34.54
CA ALA A 72 4.47 -7.29 34.19
C ALA A 72 3.70 -7.45 32.88
N ARG A 73 2.67 -6.61 32.63
CA ARG A 73 1.95 -6.62 31.34
C ARG A 73 2.87 -6.20 30.20
N ALA A 74 3.62 -5.11 30.38
CA ALA A 74 4.55 -4.62 29.37
C ALA A 74 5.59 -5.69 28.97
N GLU A 75 6.06 -6.49 29.93
CA GLU A 75 7.01 -7.57 29.66
C GLU A 75 6.38 -8.75 28.92
N ARG A 76 5.14 -9.13 29.26
CA ARG A 76 4.38 -10.14 28.51
C ARG A 76 4.15 -9.71 27.06
N GLU A 77 3.73 -8.47 26.84
CA GLU A 77 3.48 -7.94 25.50
C GLU A 77 4.78 -7.80 24.69
N ALA A 78 5.89 -7.41 25.33
CA ALA A 78 7.21 -7.40 24.68
C ALA A 78 7.65 -8.80 24.25
N LYS A 79 7.37 -9.84 25.07
CA LYS A 79 7.63 -11.23 24.72
C LYS A 79 6.75 -11.68 23.54
N LYS A 80 5.44 -11.45 23.60
CA LYS A 80 4.52 -11.81 22.51
C LYS A 80 4.94 -11.19 21.19
N TYR A 81 5.26 -9.89 21.20
CA TYR A 81 5.73 -9.18 20.01
C TYR A 81 7.02 -9.80 19.45
N PHE A 82 7.97 -10.13 20.33
CA PHE A 82 9.20 -10.81 19.92
C PHE A 82 8.94 -12.20 19.32
N ASP A 83 8.07 -13.00 19.93
CA ASP A 83 7.73 -14.34 19.43
C ASP A 83 7.11 -14.26 18.03
N ILE A 84 6.19 -13.31 17.79
CA ILE A 84 5.58 -13.05 16.47
C ILE A 84 6.66 -12.65 15.45
N GLN A 85 7.54 -11.72 15.81
CA GLN A 85 8.64 -11.27 14.93
C GLN A 85 9.62 -12.40 14.63
N ALA A 86 9.88 -13.29 15.58
CA ALA A 86 10.74 -14.46 15.39
C ALA A 86 10.10 -15.48 14.44
N LEU A 87 8.78 -15.71 14.55
CA LEU A 87 8.01 -16.57 13.65
C LEU A 87 7.97 -16.01 12.23
N SER A 88 7.60 -14.74 12.06
CA SER A 88 7.57 -14.08 10.74
C SER A 88 8.95 -14.10 10.07
N ARG A 89 10.05 -13.86 10.81
CA ARG A 89 11.42 -14.02 10.26
C ARG A 89 11.76 -15.43 9.80
N LYS A 90 11.25 -16.45 10.49
CA LYS A 90 11.45 -17.86 10.12
C LYS A 90 10.72 -18.20 8.82
N GLU A 91 9.56 -17.59 8.58
CA GLU A 91 8.72 -17.81 7.40
C GLU A 91 9.13 -16.95 6.19
N GLU A 92 9.52 -15.68 6.42
CA GLU A 92 9.68 -14.67 5.37
C GLU A 92 10.97 -14.82 4.53
N GLY A 93 12.06 -15.33 5.09
CA GLY A 93 13.37 -15.24 4.43
C GLY A 93 13.59 -16.19 3.23
N SER A 94 13.00 -17.39 3.27
CA SER A 94 13.35 -18.46 2.32
C SER A 94 12.17 -18.91 1.45
N LEU A 95 10.96 -18.99 2.00
CA LEU A 95 9.80 -19.52 1.27
C LEU A 95 9.15 -18.46 0.37
N LYS A 96 8.88 -17.26 0.91
CA LYS A 96 8.32 -16.15 0.11
C LYS A 96 9.23 -15.77 -1.04
N PHE A 97 10.53 -15.64 -0.78
CA PHE A 97 11.54 -15.34 -1.80
C PHE A 97 11.52 -16.37 -2.95
N LYS A 98 11.62 -17.66 -2.62
CA LYS A 98 11.63 -18.74 -3.63
C LYS A 98 10.32 -18.78 -4.41
N ARG A 99 9.18 -18.59 -3.73
CA ARG A 99 7.85 -18.54 -4.34
C ARG A 99 7.73 -17.38 -5.33
N VAL A 100 8.04 -16.16 -4.91
CA VAL A 100 7.94 -14.95 -5.75
C VAL A 100 8.88 -15.03 -6.94
N LYS A 101 10.13 -15.47 -6.72
CA LYS A 101 11.09 -15.67 -7.81
C LYS A 101 10.58 -16.68 -8.83
N ARG A 102 9.98 -17.80 -8.38
CA ARG A 102 9.38 -18.80 -9.27
C ARG A 102 8.23 -18.21 -10.07
N ALA A 103 7.32 -17.48 -9.44
CA ALA A 103 6.17 -16.85 -10.11
C ALA A 103 6.61 -15.86 -11.18
N TYR A 104 7.57 -14.97 -10.87
CA TYR A 104 8.12 -14.03 -11.85
C TYR A 104 8.83 -14.72 -13.01
N LEU A 105 9.63 -15.76 -12.74
CA LEU A 105 10.33 -16.49 -13.80
C LEU A 105 9.36 -17.26 -14.71
N ALA A 106 8.28 -17.82 -14.15
CA ALA A 106 7.22 -18.46 -14.92
C ALA A 106 6.51 -17.47 -15.84
N MET A 107 6.04 -16.35 -15.29
CA MET A 107 5.39 -15.30 -16.09
C MET A 107 6.33 -14.71 -17.15
N LEU A 108 7.62 -14.53 -16.82
CA LEU A 108 8.63 -14.06 -17.77
C LEU A 108 8.84 -15.05 -18.92
N LYS A 109 8.74 -16.35 -18.66
CA LYS A 109 8.79 -17.39 -19.69
C LYS A 109 7.58 -17.24 -20.63
N GLU A 110 6.37 -17.15 -20.09
CA GLU A 110 5.14 -16.96 -20.88
C GLU A 110 5.20 -15.70 -21.76
N VAL A 111 5.65 -14.57 -21.20
CA VAL A 111 5.83 -13.32 -21.96
C VAL A 111 6.86 -13.47 -23.08
N LYS A 112 7.94 -14.22 -22.86
CA LYS A 112 9.00 -14.45 -23.87
C LYS A 112 8.51 -15.35 -25.00
N GLU A 113 7.72 -16.37 -24.68
CA GLU A 113 7.15 -17.32 -25.65
C GLU A 113 6.02 -16.69 -26.47
N TRP A 114 5.29 -15.72 -25.90
CA TRP A 114 4.21 -15.03 -26.61
C TRP A 114 4.70 -14.25 -27.83
N GLU A 115 4.11 -14.50 -29.00
CA GLU A 115 4.41 -13.79 -30.24
C GLU A 115 3.46 -12.59 -30.42
N PRO A 116 3.96 -11.33 -30.40
CA PRO A 116 3.07 -10.16 -30.48
C PRO A 116 2.44 -10.00 -31.87
N PRO A 117 1.12 -9.80 -31.99
CA PRO A 117 0.43 -9.76 -33.28
C PRO A 117 0.69 -8.50 -34.09
N THR A 118 1.13 -7.39 -33.47
CA THR A 118 1.47 -6.14 -34.18
C THR A 118 2.73 -5.46 -33.63
N LYS A 119 3.24 -4.45 -34.34
CA LYS A 119 4.40 -3.65 -33.92
C LYS A 119 4.17 -2.95 -32.56
N ASP A 120 2.96 -2.48 -32.27
CA ASP A 120 2.67 -1.86 -30.96
C ASP A 120 2.62 -2.90 -29.84
N HIS A 121 2.15 -4.12 -30.13
CA HIS A 121 2.24 -5.22 -29.19
C HIS A 121 3.69 -5.65 -28.90
N LYS A 122 4.65 -5.39 -29.80
CA LYS A 122 6.08 -5.59 -29.50
C LYS A 122 6.56 -4.65 -28.39
N LYS A 123 6.10 -3.39 -28.38
CA LYS A 123 6.39 -2.43 -27.28
C LYS A 123 5.80 -2.91 -25.96
N LEU A 124 4.58 -3.45 -25.99
CA LEU A 124 3.95 -4.07 -24.82
C LEU A 124 4.76 -5.27 -24.29
N LYS A 125 5.25 -6.15 -25.18
CA LYS A 125 6.14 -7.26 -24.79
C LYS A 125 7.41 -6.77 -24.10
N ILE A 126 8.07 -5.76 -24.68
CA ILE A 126 9.28 -5.15 -24.09
C ILE A 126 8.96 -4.60 -22.70
N PHE A 127 7.87 -3.85 -22.56
CA PHE A 127 7.44 -3.30 -21.27
C PHE A 127 7.15 -4.39 -20.23
N MET A 128 6.42 -5.45 -20.59
CA MET A 128 6.15 -6.58 -19.71
C MET A 128 7.45 -7.24 -19.21
N VAL A 129 8.40 -7.47 -20.11
CA VAL A 129 9.72 -8.02 -19.76
C VAL A 129 10.47 -7.10 -18.81
N GLU A 130 10.45 -5.78 -19.05
CA GLU A 130 11.08 -4.80 -18.18
C GLU A 130 10.48 -4.76 -16.78
N GLN A 131 9.14 -4.77 -16.66
CA GLN A 131 8.48 -4.79 -15.35
C GLN A 131 8.88 -6.03 -14.56
N LEU A 132 8.89 -7.21 -15.19
CA LEU A 132 9.29 -8.47 -14.55
C LEU A 132 10.77 -8.47 -14.16
N LYS A 133 11.67 -8.02 -15.05
CA LYS A 133 13.10 -7.94 -14.75
C LYS A 133 13.39 -7.00 -13.58
N LYS A 134 12.78 -5.80 -13.59
CA LYS A 134 12.90 -4.83 -12.49
C LYS A 134 12.38 -5.39 -11.18
N SER A 135 11.24 -6.09 -11.19
CA SER A 135 10.70 -6.73 -9.99
C SER A 135 11.55 -7.91 -9.52
N ILE A 136 12.10 -8.72 -10.42
CA ILE A 136 13.06 -9.79 -10.06
C ILE A 136 14.32 -9.20 -9.42
N GLU A 137 14.86 -8.13 -10.01
CA GLU A 137 16.01 -7.44 -9.44
C GLU A 137 15.67 -6.86 -8.08
N ALA A 138 14.56 -6.15 -7.94
CA ALA A 138 14.23 -5.46 -6.70
C ALA A 138 13.72 -6.38 -5.59
N ASP A 139 13.00 -7.45 -5.91
CA ASP A 139 12.38 -8.35 -4.93
C ASP A 139 13.16 -9.65 -4.74
N CYS A 140 14.03 -10.02 -5.69
CA CYS A 140 14.75 -11.30 -5.68
C CYS A 140 16.29 -11.18 -5.73
N SER A 141 16.88 -9.98 -5.76
CA SER A 141 18.35 -9.80 -5.61
C SER A 141 18.80 -9.83 -4.14
N TYR A 142 17.89 -9.61 -3.20
CA TYR A 142 18.22 -9.64 -1.77
C TYR A 142 18.44 -11.08 -1.31
N VAL A 143 19.69 -11.50 -1.23
CA VAL A 143 20.09 -12.60 -0.36
C VAL A 143 19.94 -12.09 1.06
N PRO A 144 19.10 -12.70 1.93
CA PRO A 144 19.03 -12.28 3.31
C PRO A 144 20.42 -12.38 3.91
N ARG A 145 21.05 -11.23 4.20
CA ARG A 145 22.14 -11.20 5.18
C ARG A 145 21.60 -11.90 6.40
N ARG A 146 22.37 -12.84 6.98
CA ARG A 146 21.99 -13.55 8.20
C ARG A 146 21.35 -12.53 9.14
N PRO A 147 20.03 -12.61 9.41
CA PRO A 147 19.34 -11.51 10.06
C PRO A 147 20.04 -11.29 11.38
N LEU A 148 20.34 -10.02 11.71
CA LEU A 148 20.90 -9.68 13.02
C LEU A 148 20.03 -10.37 14.09
N PRO A 149 20.65 -10.99 15.11
CA PRO A 149 19.91 -11.72 16.13
C PRO A 149 18.81 -10.81 16.65
N LEU A 150 17.57 -11.28 16.53
CA LEU A 150 16.44 -10.53 17.06
C LEU A 150 16.70 -10.43 18.55
N ARG A 151 16.82 -9.20 19.07
CA ARG A 151 16.98 -8.95 20.49
C ARG A 151 15.64 -8.53 21.05
N ARG A 152 15.14 -9.29 22.03
CA ARG A 152 13.92 -8.94 22.75
C ARG A 152 14.16 -7.64 23.53
N LEU A 153 13.25 -6.69 23.37
CA LEU A 153 13.21 -5.49 24.20
C LEU A 153 12.70 -5.84 25.60
N SER A 154 13.16 -5.09 26.60
CA SER A 154 12.47 -5.07 27.89
C SER A 154 11.08 -4.45 27.75
N GLY A 155 10.16 -4.80 28.64
CA GLY A 155 8.79 -4.29 28.66
C GLY A 155 8.76 -2.77 28.77
N LYS A 156 9.68 -2.18 29.55
CA LYS A 156 9.85 -0.72 29.65
C LYS A 156 10.20 -0.09 28.29
N SER A 157 11.21 -0.63 27.62
CA SER A 157 11.64 -0.12 26.30
C SER A 157 10.59 -0.35 25.22
N TYR A 158 9.92 -1.51 25.24
CA TYR A 158 8.83 -1.83 24.31
C TYR A 158 7.64 -0.88 24.49
N ARG A 159 7.19 -0.68 25.74
CA ARG A 159 6.12 0.27 26.06
C ARG A 159 6.47 1.69 25.62
N ALA A 160 7.69 2.15 25.89
CA ALA A 160 8.14 3.48 25.47
C ALA A 160 8.14 3.65 23.93
N GLN A 161 8.54 2.62 23.19
CA GLN A 161 8.47 2.63 21.73
C GLN A 161 7.01 2.64 21.21
N LEU A 162 6.13 1.86 21.82
CA LEU A 162 4.70 1.86 21.49
C LEU A 162 4.07 3.23 21.73
N VAL A 163 4.30 3.84 22.90
CA VAL A 163 3.81 5.20 23.22
C VAL A 163 4.27 6.19 22.16
N LYS A 164 5.57 6.20 21.83
CA LYS A 164 6.12 7.09 20.80
C LYS A 164 5.50 6.85 19.42
N ARG A 165 5.19 5.59 19.08
CA ARG A 165 4.51 5.25 17.82
C ARG A 165 3.08 5.79 17.81
N MET A 166 2.30 5.56 18.86
CA MET A 166 0.92 6.04 18.95
C MET A 166 0.86 7.57 18.89
N GLN A 167 1.79 8.27 19.54
CA GLN A 167 1.89 9.74 19.46
C GLN A 167 2.12 10.22 18.02
N LYS A 168 2.95 9.51 17.24
CA LYS A 168 3.15 9.82 15.81
C LYS A 168 1.89 9.54 14.97
N GLU A 169 1.17 8.47 15.27
CA GLU A 169 -0.08 8.14 14.59
C GLU A 169 -1.17 9.19 14.87
N ILE A 170 -1.30 9.64 16.11
CA ILE A 170 -2.21 10.75 16.48
C ILE A 170 -1.85 12.02 15.71
N ALA A 171 -0.56 12.36 15.62
CA ALA A 171 -0.11 13.51 14.85
C ALA A 171 -0.34 13.36 13.34
N TYR A 172 -0.24 12.14 12.81
CA TYR A 172 -0.55 11.82 11.42
C TYR A 172 -2.03 12.03 11.12
N TYR A 173 -2.92 11.40 11.88
CA TYR A 173 -4.36 11.54 11.69
C TYR A 173 -4.86 12.96 11.92
N SER A 174 -4.28 13.69 12.88
CA SER A 174 -4.60 15.11 13.09
C SER A 174 -4.24 15.96 11.87
N ARG A 175 -3.06 15.76 11.27
CA ARG A 175 -2.67 16.50 10.06
C ARG A 175 -3.53 16.13 8.87
N ASN A 176 -3.80 14.85 8.66
CA ASN A 176 -4.63 14.41 7.55
C ASN A 176 -6.07 14.90 7.65
N HIS A 177 -6.63 14.99 8.87
CA HIS A 177 -7.95 15.56 9.05
C HIS A 177 -8.00 17.04 8.63
N VAL A 178 -6.98 17.84 8.97
CA VAL A 178 -6.89 19.24 8.52
C VAL A 178 -6.84 19.33 6.99
N ILE A 179 -6.05 18.46 6.34
CA ILE A 179 -5.97 18.39 4.88
C ILE A 179 -7.33 17.99 4.28
N GLU A 180 -8.00 17.00 4.85
CA GLU A 180 -9.30 16.53 4.39
C GLU A 180 -10.37 17.62 4.47
N VAL A 181 -10.41 18.37 5.58
CA VAL A 181 -11.31 19.53 5.76
C VAL A 181 -11.02 20.60 4.71
N GLN A 182 -9.75 20.91 4.46
CA GLN A 182 -9.35 21.91 3.47
C GLN A 182 -9.75 21.47 2.06
N LEU A 183 -9.49 20.22 1.69
CA LEU A 183 -9.88 19.68 0.38
C LEU A 183 -11.41 19.66 0.18
N ALA A 184 -12.17 19.33 1.22
CA ALA A 184 -13.62 19.35 1.19
C ALA A 184 -14.14 20.78 0.94
N ARG A 185 -13.55 21.77 1.63
CA ARG A 185 -13.85 23.19 1.43
C ARG A 185 -13.53 23.66 0.01
N GLU A 186 -12.32 23.40 -0.47
CA GLU A 186 -11.87 23.81 -1.81
C GLU A 186 -12.75 23.21 -2.91
N LYS A 187 -13.12 21.93 -2.79
CA LYS A 187 -14.06 21.29 -3.72
C LYS A 187 -15.43 21.93 -3.70
N SER A 188 -15.95 22.27 -2.52
CA SER A 188 -17.24 22.94 -2.36
C SER A 188 -17.24 24.36 -2.93
N GLU A 189 -16.14 25.11 -2.74
CA GLU A 189 -15.96 26.43 -3.35
C GLU A 189 -15.87 26.34 -4.88
N TRP A 190 -15.10 25.37 -5.39
CA TRP A 190 -14.98 25.13 -6.83
C TRP A 190 -16.31 24.73 -7.49
N ALA A 191 -17.06 23.81 -6.88
CA ALA A 191 -18.36 23.35 -7.39
C ALA A 191 -19.38 24.50 -7.46
N ARG A 192 -19.47 25.32 -6.40
CA ARG A 192 -20.32 26.51 -6.38
C ARG A 192 -19.93 27.53 -7.44
N ALA A 193 -18.63 27.84 -7.58
CA ALA A 193 -18.14 28.79 -8.58
C ALA A 193 -18.45 28.33 -10.01
N LEU A 194 -18.24 27.04 -10.30
CA LEU A 194 -18.56 26.46 -11.61
C LEU A 194 -20.05 26.60 -11.91
N ARG A 195 -20.94 26.20 -10.99
CA ARG A 195 -22.39 26.31 -11.22
C ARG A 195 -22.87 27.75 -11.37
N HIS A 196 -22.34 28.67 -10.57
CA HIS A 196 -22.67 30.10 -10.70
C HIS A 196 -22.33 30.63 -12.11
N SER A 197 -21.14 30.32 -12.63
CA SER A 197 -20.74 30.76 -13.98
C SER A 197 -21.59 30.15 -15.10
N LEU A 198 -22.10 28.93 -14.91
CA LEU A 198 -23.00 28.27 -15.87
C LEU A 198 -24.44 28.82 -15.82
N ASN A 199 -24.88 29.31 -14.65
CA ASN A 199 -26.23 29.89 -14.48
C ASN A 199 -26.31 31.38 -14.90
N ASP A 200 -25.21 32.13 -14.81
CA ASP A 200 -25.13 33.54 -15.23
C ASP A 200 -24.98 33.73 -16.75
N SER A 201 -24.79 32.65 -17.50
CA SER A 201 -24.58 32.68 -18.95
C SER A 201 -25.90 32.70 -19.76
N LYS A 202 -26.95 33.34 -19.24
CA LYS A 202 -28.25 33.53 -19.92
C LYS A 202 -28.53 34.98 -20.27
#